data_AF-A0AAN9FT95-F1
#
_entry.id   AF-A0AAN9FT95-F1
#
_cell.length_a   1.000
_cell.length_b   1.000
_cell.length_c   1.000
_cell.angle_alpha   90.00
_cell.angle_beta   90.00
_cell.angle_gamma   90.00
#
_symmetry.space_group_name_H-M   'P 1'
#
loop_
_entity.id
_entity.type
_entity.pdbx_description
1 polymer ?
#
loop_
_entity_poly.entity_id
_entity_poly.type
_entity_poly.pdbx_seq_one_letter_code
_entity_poly.pdbx_strand_id
1 'polypeptide(L)'
;MDIAEKMEEARQLEAQFDEQMSYYRKLVTSKVSTNGDASESDVESWIEQLLKQLQQVNKQMQAWVSSGGSEMVSHTLTRHQEILQDLTQEFYRLRSSLKAKQEHASLVDYFKDFDRTRLDLEEGGGSEQQTLLKEQASISRSTGQVF
;
A
#
# COMPACT_ATOMS: atom_id res chain seq x y z
N MET A 1 -34.12 -20.05 7.87
CA MET A 1 -32.69 -19.95 7.55
C MET A 1 -31.96 -20.82 8.56
N ASP A 2 -31.17 -21.77 8.09
CA ASP A 2 -30.53 -22.80 8.93
C ASP A 2 -29.19 -22.29 9.50
N ILE A 3 -28.80 -22.73 10.69
CA ILE A 3 -27.49 -22.39 11.28
C ILE A 3 -26.33 -23.02 10.48
N ALA A 4 -26.54 -24.20 9.90
CA ALA A 4 -25.53 -24.87 9.06
C ALA A 4 -25.26 -24.07 7.78
N GLU A 5 -26.29 -23.47 7.19
CA GLU A 5 -26.19 -22.59 6.02
C GLU A 5 -25.32 -21.37 6.33
N LYS A 6 -25.49 -20.76 7.52
CA LYS A 6 -24.68 -19.62 7.95
C LYS A 6 -23.21 -19.98 8.17
N MET A 7 -22.93 -21.16 8.72
CA MET A 7 -21.56 -21.64 8.92
C MET A 7 -20.84 -21.86 7.60
N GLU A 8 -21.56 -22.40 6.62
CA GLU A 8 -21.01 -22.56 5.27
C GLU A 8 -20.74 -21.21 4.61
N GLU A 9 -21.68 -20.27 4.72
CA GLU A 9 -21.50 -18.90 4.22
C GLU A 9 -20.29 -18.21 4.85
N ALA A 10 -20.09 -18.34 6.17
CA ALA A 10 -18.92 -17.79 6.85
C ALA A 10 -17.61 -18.36 6.29
N ARG A 11 -17.51 -19.69 6.12
CA ARG A 11 -16.32 -20.34 5.53
C ARG A 11 -16.07 -19.87 4.10
N GLN A 12 -17.12 -19.69 3.30
CA GLN A 12 -16.98 -19.23 1.93
C GLN A 12 -16.52 -17.76 1.85
N LEU A 13 -17.00 -16.91 2.75
CA LEU A 13 -16.56 -15.51 2.86
C LEU A 13 -15.11 -15.41 3.33
N GLU A 14 -14.69 -16.23 4.28
CA GLU A 14 -13.30 -16.33 4.73
C GLU A 14 -12.36 -16.72 3.59
N ALA A 15 -12.71 -17.75 2.81
CA ALA A 15 -11.89 -18.19 1.67
C ALA A 15 -11.76 -17.10 0.59
N GLN A 16 -12.86 -16.40 0.28
CA GLN A 16 -12.85 -15.27 -0.66
C GLN A 16 -11.99 -14.11 -0.14
N PHE A 17 -12.08 -13.82 1.17
CA PHE A 17 -11.27 -12.80 1.79
C PHE A 17 -9.77 -13.13 1.64
N ASP A 18 -9.36 -14.36 1.93
CA ASP A 18 -7.96 -14.79 1.83
C ASP A 18 -7.40 -14.62 0.41
N GLU A 19 -8.19 -14.95 -0.61
CA GLU A 19 -7.82 -14.76 -2.02
C GLU A 19 -7.61 -13.28 -2.36
N GLN A 20 -8.58 -12.43 -2.00
CA GLN A 20 -8.51 -10.99 -2.25
C GLN A 20 -7.37 -10.34 -1.47
N MET A 21 -7.13 -10.80 -0.25
CA MET A 21 -6.03 -10.34 0.57
C MET A 21 -4.67 -10.76 -0.02
N SER A 22 -4.59 -11.95 -0.64
CA SER A 22 -3.40 -12.32 -1.42
C SER A 22 -3.17 -11.41 -2.62
N TYR A 23 -4.23 -10.98 -3.30
CA TYR A 23 -4.12 -10.04 -4.41
C TYR A 23 -3.67 -8.66 -3.91
N TYR A 24 -4.28 -8.16 -2.84
CA TYR A 24 -3.93 -6.90 -2.20
C TYR A 24 -2.47 -6.88 -1.72
N ARG A 25 -1.98 -7.95 -1.07
CA ARG A 25 -0.55 -8.10 -0.70
C ARG A 25 0.39 -7.97 -1.90
N LYS A 26 0.02 -8.55 -3.06
CA LYS A 26 0.81 -8.45 -4.29
C LYS A 26 0.82 -7.01 -4.82
N LEU A 27 -0.33 -6.33 -4.82
CA LEU A 27 -0.41 -4.91 -5.18
C LEU A 27 0.49 -4.05 -4.29
N VAL A 28 0.42 -4.25 -2.96
CA VAL A 28 1.23 -3.53 -1.97
C VAL A 28 2.74 -3.72 -2.18
N THR A 29 3.15 -4.89 -2.69
CA THR A 29 4.55 -5.20 -2.97
C THR A 29 4.99 -4.69 -4.34
N SER A 30 4.12 -4.75 -5.34
CA SER A 30 4.46 -4.48 -6.74
C SER A 30 4.43 -3.00 -7.13
N LYS A 31 3.65 -2.14 -6.47
CA LYS A 31 3.33 -0.78 -6.98
C LYS A 31 3.87 0.40 -6.14
N VAL A 32 5.05 0.28 -5.53
CA VAL A 32 5.74 1.41 -4.86
C VAL A 32 6.07 2.59 -5.82
N SER A 33 5.78 2.50 -7.13
CA SER A 33 6.22 3.50 -8.12
C SER A 33 5.14 4.07 -9.05
N THR A 34 3.85 3.75 -8.89
CA THR A 34 2.78 4.29 -9.76
C THR A 34 1.59 4.74 -8.94
N ASN A 35 1.17 6.00 -9.14
CA ASN A 35 0.02 6.64 -8.51
C ASN A 35 -1.17 5.68 -8.34
N GLY A 36 -1.80 5.71 -7.15
CA GLY A 36 -2.92 4.88 -6.76
C GLY A 36 -3.93 4.69 -7.89
N ASP A 37 -3.98 3.46 -8.38
CA ASP A 37 -4.77 3.07 -9.54
C ASP A 37 -6.22 2.79 -9.08
N ALA A 38 -7.21 3.06 -9.92
CA ALA A 38 -8.62 2.79 -9.58
C ALA A 38 -8.84 1.33 -9.12
N SER A 39 -8.03 0.43 -9.68
CA SER A 39 -7.99 -1.00 -9.33
C SER A 39 -7.63 -1.29 -7.86
N GLU A 40 -6.88 -0.43 -7.17
CA GLU A 40 -6.53 -0.60 -5.76
C GLU A 40 -7.72 -0.24 -4.86
N SER A 41 -8.35 0.91 -5.13
CA SER A 41 -9.55 1.37 -4.42
C SER A 41 -10.71 0.39 -4.59
N ASP A 42 -10.82 -0.24 -5.77
CA ASP A 42 -11.83 -1.26 -6.04
C ASP A 42 -11.63 -2.52 -5.18
N VAL A 43 -10.38 -2.98 -5.05
CA VAL A 43 -10.03 -4.14 -4.19
C VAL A 43 -10.22 -3.80 -2.71
N GLU A 44 -9.81 -2.63 -2.25
CA GLU A 44 -10.05 -2.19 -0.86
C GLU A 44 -11.55 -2.18 -0.54
N SER A 45 -12.35 -1.60 -1.44
CA SER A 45 -13.81 -1.52 -1.29
C SER A 45 -14.45 -2.90 -1.24
N TRP A 46 -13.97 -3.83 -2.09
CA TRP A 46 -14.43 -5.22 -2.08
C TRP A 46 -14.08 -5.94 -0.78
N ILE A 47 -12.84 -5.79 -0.29
CA ILE A 47 -12.41 -6.38 1.00
C ILE A 47 -13.26 -5.83 2.16
N GLU A 48 -13.52 -4.52 2.18
CA GLU A 48 -14.40 -3.91 3.18
C GLU A 48 -15.84 -4.46 3.11
N GLN A 49 -16.35 -4.73 1.91
CA GLN A 49 -17.66 -5.36 1.73
C GLN A 49 -17.69 -6.80 2.26
N LEU A 50 -16.65 -7.59 2.01
CA LEU A 50 -16.53 -8.95 2.54
C LEU A 50 -16.49 -8.96 4.07
N LEU A 51 -15.73 -8.06 4.71
CA LEU A 51 -15.70 -7.92 6.16
C LEU A 51 -17.08 -7.57 6.74
N LYS A 52 -17.81 -6.65 6.10
CA LYS A 52 -19.17 -6.28 6.52
C LYS A 52 -20.13 -7.47 6.43
N GLN A 53 -20.03 -8.28 5.37
CA GLN A 53 -20.84 -9.49 5.20
C GLN A 53 -20.49 -10.54 6.25
N LEU A 54 -19.20 -10.82 6.50
CA LEU A 54 -18.77 -11.77 7.51
C LEU A 54 -19.18 -11.32 8.93
N GLN A 55 -19.14 -10.02 9.21
CA GLN A 55 -19.66 -9.46 10.46
C GLN A 55 -21.19 -9.64 10.59
N GLN A 56 -21.94 -9.46 9.50
CA GLN A 56 -23.38 -9.69 9.47
C GLN A 56 -23.71 -11.16 9.77
N VAL A 57 -23.00 -12.09 9.14
CA VAL A 57 -23.18 -13.54 9.37
C VAL A 57 -22.85 -13.91 10.81
N ASN A 58 -21.74 -13.42 11.37
CA ASN A 58 -21.39 -13.61 12.77
C ASN A 58 -22.47 -13.07 13.73
N LYS A 59 -23.06 -11.90 13.44
CA LYS A 59 -24.19 -11.36 14.23
C LYS A 59 -25.43 -12.26 14.17
N GLN A 60 -25.72 -12.83 13.00
CA GLN A 60 -26.84 -13.77 12.85
C GLN A 60 -26.59 -15.04 13.65
N MET A 61 -25.40 -15.62 13.58
CA MET A 61 -25.01 -16.76 14.41
C MET A 61 -25.07 -16.44 15.92
N GLN A 62 -24.66 -15.24 16.32
CA GLN A 62 -24.75 -14.79 17.71
C GLN A 62 -26.19 -14.77 18.21
N ALA A 63 -27.15 -14.30 17.39
CA ALA A 63 -28.56 -14.32 17.74
C ALA A 63 -29.09 -15.75 17.93
N TRP A 64 -28.65 -16.71 17.10
CA TRP A 64 -28.97 -18.13 17.24
C TRP A 64 -28.40 -18.76 18.50
N VAL A 65 -27.15 -18.46 18.84
CA VAL A 65 -26.53 -18.92 20.09
C VAL A 65 -27.31 -18.37 21.29
N SER A 66 -27.65 -17.08 21.27
CA SER A 66 -28.44 -16.44 22.32
C SER A 66 -29.87 -16.95 22.45
N SER A 67 -30.46 -17.54 21.40
CA SER A 67 -31.81 -18.14 21.45
C SER A 67 -31.82 -19.61 21.92
N GLY A 68 -30.73 -20.09 22.51
CA GLY A 68 -30.61 -21.47 23.03
C GLY A 68 -29.87 -22.42 22.10
N GLY A 69 -28.92 -21.91 21.31
CA GLY A 69 -28.06 -22.73 20.45
C GLY A 69 -27.19 -23.71 21.24
N SER A 70 -26.76 -24.79 20.58
CA SER A 70 -25.89 -25.81 21.16
C SER A 70 -24.49 -25.26 21.49
N GLU A 71 -23.84 -25.82 22.51
CA GLU A 71 -22.44 -25.53 22.88
C GLU A 71 -21.47 -25.64 21.70
N MET A 72 -21.68 -26.62 20.81
CA MET A 72 -20.90 -26.78 19.58
C MET A 72 -21.03 -25.56 18.64
N VAL A 73 -22.23 -24.99 18.55
CA VAL A 73 -22.50 -23.79 17.74
C VAL A 73 -21.83 -22.57 18.37
N SER A 74 -21.85 -22.47 19.71
CA SER A 74 -21.14 -21.43 20.46
C SER A 74 -19.64 -21.45 20.19
N HIS A 75 -19.00 -22.62 20.26
CA HIS A 75 -17.57 -22.75 19.95
C HIS A 75 -17.24 -22.38 18.50
N THR A 76 -18.08 -22.82 17.56
CA THR A 76 -17.90 -22.49 16.14
C THR A 76 -18.02 -21.00 15.90
N LEU A 77 -18.99 -20.33 16.55
CA LEU A 77 -19.14 -18.88 16.51
C LEU A 77 -17.91 -18.17 17.10
N THR A 78 -17.41 -18.59 18.26
CA THR A 78 -16.19 -18.00 18.85
C THR A 78 -15.03 -18.06 17.85
N ARG A 79 -14.86 -19.20 17.17
CA ARG A 79 -13.81 -19.33 16.14
C ARG A 79 -14.01 -18.37 14.98
N HIS A 80 -15.24 -18.21 14.47
CA HIS A 80 -15.51 -17.25 13.39
C HIS A 80 -15.31 -15.79 13.83
N GLN A 81 -15.56 -15.46 15.09
CA GLN A 81 -15.28 -14.13 15.65
C GLN A 81 -13.77 -13.85 15.73
N GLU A 82 -12.98 -14.84 16.16
CA GLU A 82 -11.51 -14.75 16.17
C GLU A 82 -10.96 -14.56 14.76
N ILE A 83 -11.42 -15.36 13.79
CA ILE A 83 -11.01 -15.24 12.39
C ILE A 83 -11.38 -13.84 11.86
N LEU A 84 -12.61 -13.37 12.06
CA LEU A 84 -13.01 -12.04 11.62
C LEU A 84 -12.11 -10.94 12.22
N GLN A 85 -11.74 -11.07 13.49
CA GLN A 85 -10.83 -10.13 14.14
C GLN A 85 -9.44 -10.15 13.48
N ASP A 86 -8.86 -11.34 13.28
CA ASP A 86 -7.54 -11.50 12.67
C ASP A 86 -7.51 -10.93 11.24
N LEU A 87 -8.51 -11.27 10.42
CA LEU A 87 -8.65 -10.77 9.04
C LEU A 87 -8.78 -9.24 9.01
N THR A 88 -9.59 -8.68 9.91
CA THR A 88 -9.77 -7.22 10.03
C THR A 88 -8.46 -6.53 10.40
N GLN A 89 -7.75 -7.06 11.40
CA GLN A 89 -6.46 -6.52 11.82
C GLN A 89 -5.42 -6.59 10.69
N GLU A 90 -5.36 -7.71 9.97
CA GLU A 90 -4.43 -7.86 8.86
C GLU A 90 -4.70 -6.85 7.75
N PHE A 91 -5.96 -6.64 7.38
CA PHE A 91 -6.37 -5.67 6.36
C PHE A 91 -5.90 -4.26 6.68
N TYR A 92 -6.23 -3.76 7.87
CA TYR A 92 -5.83 -2.41 8.26
C TYR A 92 -4.31 -2.28 8.40
N ARG A 93 -3.62 -3.32 8.86
CA ARG A 93 -2.14 -3.34 8.91
C ARG A 93 -1.53 -3.18 7.50
N LEU A 94 -2.03 -3.92 6.51
CA LEU A 94 -1.56 -3.80 5.13
C LEU A 94 -1.88 -2.43 4.53
N ARG A 95 -3.09 -1.93 4.74
CA ARG A 95 -3.52 -0.62 4.26
C ARG A 95 -2.65 0.51 4.81
N SER A 96 -2.37 0.48 6.11
CA SER A 96 -1.43 1.43 6.73
C SER A 96 -0.02 1.29 6.17
N SER A 97 0.47 0.07 5.94
CA SER A 97 1.79 -0.16 5.35
C SER A 97 1.89 0.38 3.92
N LEU A 98 0.84 0.21 3.12
CA LEU A 98 0.76 0.72 1.76
C LEU A 98 0.82 2.25 1.74
N LYS A 99 -0.01 2.90 2.55
CA LYS A 99 -0.04 4.36 2.68
C LYS A 99 1.34 4.92 3.08
N ALA A 100 1.99 4.32 4.06
CA ALA A 100 3.33 4.74 4.48
C ALA A 100 4.37 4.61 3.36
N LYS A 101 4.30 3.54 2.55
CA LYS A 101 5.18 3.36 1.37
C LYS A 101 4.89 4.39 0.28
N GLN A 102 3.62 4.72 0.04
CA GLN A 102 3.24 5.73 -0.93
C GLN A 102 3.73 7.12 -0.51
N GLU A 103 3.55 7.49 0.77
CA GLU A 103 4.07 8.75 1.33
C GLU A 103 5.59 8.83 1.18
N HIS A 104 6.31 7.74 1.48
CA HIS A 104 7.76 7.68 1.28
C HIS A 104 8.16 7.84 -0.19
N ALA A 105 7.46 7.18 -1.12
CA ALA A 105 7.72 7.31 -2.55
C ALA A 105 7.48 8.74 -3.05
N SER A 106 6.38 9.38 -2.65
CA SER A 106 6.09 10.78 -2.99
C SER A 106 7.13 11.76 -2.45
N LEU A 107 7.65 11.54 -1.23
CA LEU A 107 8.74 12.36 -0.70
C LEU A 107 10.02 12.18 -1.51
N VAL A 108 10.42 10.94 -1.84
CA VAL A 108 11.61 10.66 -2.65
C VAL A 108 11.50 11.29 -4.04
N ASP A 109 10.32 11.24 -4.66
CA ASP A 109 10.07 11.86 -5.96
C ASP A 109 10.21 13.39 -5.89
N TYR A 110 9.63 14.01 -4.86
CA TYR A 110 9.79 15.46 -4.60
C TYR A 110 11.26 15.86 -4.42
N PHE A 111 12.07 15.07 -3.71
CA PHE A 111 13.50 15.34 -3.57
C PHE A 111 14.26 15.25 -4.90
N LYS A 112 13.92 14.28 -5.75
CA LYS A 112 14.53 14.17 -7.09
C LYS A 112 14.19 15.35 -7.98
N ASP A 113 12.93 15.79 -7.97
CA ASP A 113 12.51 16.97 -8.71
C ASP A 113 13.20 18.24 -8.19
N PHE A 114 13.32 18.39 -6.87
CA PHE A 114 14.07 19.48 -6.27
C PHE A 114 15.52 19.52 -6.73
N ASP A 115 16.25 18.39 -6.68
CA ASP A 115 17.63 18.31 -7.15
C ASP A 115 17.75 18.63 -8.65
N ARG A 116 16.81 18.15 -9.47
CA ARG A 116 16.78 18.44 -10.91
C ARG A 116 16.58 19.93 -11.19
N THR A 117 15.66 20.60 -10.48
CA THR A 117 15.45 22.04 -10.65
C THR A 117 16.66 22.87 -10.20
N ARG A 118 17.42 22.39 -9.21
CA ARG A 118 18.68 23.03 -8.79
C ARG A 118 19.78 22.92 -9.85
N LEU A 119 19.93 21.74 -10.45
CA LEU A 119 20.90 21.53 -11.54
C LEU A 119 20.60 22.44 -12.75
N ASP A 120 19.33 22.55 -13.13
CA ASP A 120 18.90 23.40 -14.25
C ASP A 120 19.18 24.90 -13.99
N LEU A 121 19.08 25.34 -12.73
CA LEU A 121 19.38 26.71 -12.32
C LEU A 121 20.89 27.03 -12.30
N GLU A 122 21.75 26.05 -11.96
CA GLU A 122 23.21 26.21 -12.04
C GLU A 122 23.73 26.17 -13.49
N GLU A 123 23.09 25.42 -14.39
CA GLU A 123 23.49 25.34 -15.80
C GLU A 123 23.27 26.67 -16.55
N GLY A 124 22.29 27.48 -16.14
CA GLY A 124 22.06 28.84 -16.65
C GLY A 124 23.09 29.89 -16.20
N GLY A 125 23.84 29.64 -15.11
CA GLY A 125 24.83 30.57 -14.54
C GLY A 125 26.30 30.13 -14.70
N GLY A 126 26.56 28.86 -15.02
CA GLY A 126 27.91 28.28 -15.10
C GLY A 126 28.67 28.54 -16.41
N SER A 127 27.97 28.98 -17.47
CA SER A 127 28.55 29.19 -18.81
C SER A 127 29.69 30.22 -18.80
N GLU A 128 29.53 31.34 -18.11
CA GLU A 128 30.53 32.41 -18.11
C GLU A 128 31.77 32.01 -17.29
N GLN A 129 31.59 31.39 -16.12
CA GLN A 129 32.70 31.00 -15.24
C GLN A 129 33.51 29.84 -15.81
N GLN A 130 32.88 28.85 -16.45
CA GLN A 130 33.61 27.78 -17.14
C GLN A 130 34.39 28.31 -18.36
N THR A 131 33.86 29.31 -19.06
CA THR A 131 34.55 29.93 -20.20
C THR A 131 35.80 30.68 -19.73
N LEU A 132 35.70 31.45 -18.64
CA LEU A 132 36.83 32.20 -18.05
C LEU A 132 37.96 31.29 -17.57
N LEU A 133 37.64 30.16 -16.94
CA LEU A 133 38.64 29.18 -16.48
C LEU A 133 39.39 28.54 -17.66
N LYS A 134 38.71 28.33 -18.79
CA LYS A 134 39.30 27.76 -20.01
C LYS A 134 40.20 28.75 -20.74
N GLU A 135 39.86 30.04 -20.75
CA GLU A 135 40.74 31.10 -21.29
C GLU A 135 42.01 31.25 -20.46
N GLN A 136 41.93 31.27 -19.12
CA GLN A 136 43.12 31.37 -18.26
C GLN A 136 44.07 30.18 -18.39
N ALA A 137 43.52 28.96 -18.55
CA ALA A 137 44.32 27.76 -18.79
C ALA A 137 44.98 27.73 -20.19
N SER A 138 44.48 28.52 -21.14
CA SER A 138 45.04 28.67 -22.48
C SER A 138 46.16 29.73 -22.48
N ILE A 139 45.95 30.84 -21.75
CA ILE A 139 46.93 31.92 -21.59
C ILE A 139 48.17 31.43 -20.83
N SER A 140 48.00 30.64 -19.77
CA SER A 140 49.12 30.15 -18.94
C SER A 140 50.04 29.15 -19.66
N ARG A 141 49.57 28.53 -20.76
CA ARG A 141 50.38 27.62 -21.58
C ARG A 141 51.19 28.34 -22.65
N SER A 142 50.75 29.52 -23.08
CA SER A 142 51.40 30.31 -24.13
C SER A 142 52.65 31.05 -23.63
N THR A 143 52.84 31.21 -22.33
CA THR A 143 53.95 31.96 -21.74
C THR A 143 55.18 31.10 -21.41
N GLY A 144 55.17 29.80 -21.74
CA GLY A 144 56.28 28.87 -21.50
C GLY A 144 57.27 28.69 -22.66
N GLN A 145 57.09 29.38 -23.80
CA GLN A 145 58.00 29.33 -24.95
C GLN A 145 58.60 30.71 -25.22
N VAL A 146 59.46 31.17 -24.32
CA VAL A 146 60.45 32.15 -24.68
C VAL A 146 61.79 31.64 -24.13
N PHE A 147 62.76 31.58 -25.04
CA PHE A 147 64.18 31.20 -24.89
C PHE A 147 64.53 29.74 -25.14
#